data_AF-Q4SU14-F1
#
_entry.id   AF-Q4SU14-F1
#
_cell.length_a   1.000
_cell.length_b   1.000
_cell.length_c   1.000
_cell.angle_alpha   90.00
_cell.angle_beta   90.00
_cell.angle_gamma   90.00
#
_symmetry.space_group_name_H-M   'P 1'
#
loop_
_entity.id
_entity.type
_entity.pdbx_description
1 polymer ?
#
loop_
_entity_poly.entity_id
_entity_poly.type
_entity_poly.pdbx_seq_one_letter_code
_entity_poly.pdbx_strand_id
1 'polypeptide(L)'
;MDTLQEQRKNKKEMEFELKLAREKEEMYEREKQLKINRLVQEVSETEREDLEESEKVQHWVERLCQTRLEQITCVENESSELSPPQSPTSGPAVKRFPGGLHLATTDLDDINLDEVMRNTSHASRISRSSSPLGFQKYEEEFDPHSMFTSEQINGRDVRLLRIKKVGQLDIALEGGADSPLGKLVVSSVYEGGAADKHGGIVPGDELMAVNGKILTDAPLVQGQNSLARAWNSGGDWIDVVIAVSPPKQYEDEV
;
A
#
# COMPACT_ATOMS: atom_id res chain seq x y z
N MET A 1 10.97 -50.24 -61.83
CA MET A 1 10.87 -50.66 -60.42
C MET A 1 11.10 -49.48 -59.47
N ASP A 2 11.93 -48.50 -59.83
CA ASP A 2 12.25 -47.33 -58.99
C ASP A 2 11.08 -46.38 -58.66
N THR A 3 10.15 -46.16 -59.60
CA THR A 3 9.04 -45.21 -59.43
C THR A 3 8.07 -45.59 -58.29
N LEU A 4 7.89 -46.89 -58.03
CA LEU A 4 7.04 -47.39 -56.93
C LEU A 4 7.71 -47.23 -55.56
N GLN A 5 9.05 -47.33 -55.50
CA GLN A 5 9.81 -47.08 -54.27
C GLN A 5 9.85 -45.59 -53.94
N GLU A 6 10.04 -44.72 -54.95
CA GLU A 6 10.00 -43.28 -54.78
C GLU A 6 8.63 -42.80 -54.29
N GLN A 7 7.54 -43.29 -54.87
CA GLN A 7 6.18 -42.96 -54.40
C GLN A 7 5.93 -43.41 -52.96
N ARG A 8 6.45 -44.57 -52.55
CA ARG A 8 6.35 -45.05 -51.16
C ARG A 8 7.18 -44.19 -50.20
N LYS A 9 8.34 -43.71 -50.64
CA LYS A 9 9.19 -42.80 -49.87
C LYS A 9 8.50 -41.45 -49.65
N ASN A 10 8.01 -40.82 -50.72
CA ASN A 10 7.28 -39.55 -50.65
C ASN A 10 6.01 -39.67 -49.79
N LYS A 11 5.30 -40.80 -49.85
CA LYS A 11 4.13 -41.05 -49.00
C LYS A 11 4.50 -41.08 -47.52
N LYS A 12 5.59 -41.77 -47.15
CA LYS A 12 6.05 -41.84 -45.76
C LYS A 12 6.53 -40.48 -45.24
N GLU A 13 7.15 -39.69 -46.10
CA GLU A 13 7.61 -38.35 -45.77
C GLU A 13 6.43 -37.42 -45.48
N MET A 14 5.41 -37.42 -46.33
CA MET A 14 4.16 -36.68 -46.11
C MET A 14 3.43 -37.13 -44.83
N GLU A 15 3.39 -38.44 -44.54
CA GLU A 15 2.80 -38.95 -43.30
C GLU A 15 3.55 -38.47 -42.05
N PHE A 16 4.89 -38.38 -42.12
CA PHE A 16 5.71 -37.88 -41.02
C PHE A 16 5.51 -36.38 -40.79
N GLU A 17 5.49 -35.57 -41.85
CA GLU A 17 5.22 -34.13 -41.76
C GLU A 17 3.83 -33.85 -41.19
N LEU A 18 2.81 -34.59 -41.63
CA LEU A 18 1.45 -34.45 -41.09
C LEU A 18 1.38 -34.81 -39.61
N LYS A 19 2.12 -35.85 -39.19
CA LYS A 19 2.20 -36.24 -37.78
C LYS A 19 2.88 -35.15 -36.94
N LEU A 20 3.99 -34.58 -37.43
CA LEU A 20 4.71 -33.51 -36.75
C LEU A 20 3.85 -32.24 -36.64
N ALA A 21 3.10 -31.90 -37.69
CA ALA A 21 2.17 -30.77 -37.66
C ALA A 21 1.07 -30.96 -36.61
N ARG A 22 0.51 -32.17 -36.51
CA ARG A 22 -0.50 -32.51 -35.49
C ARG A 22 0.08 -32.42 -34.08
N GLU A 23 1.27 -32.96 -33.84
CA GLU A 23 1.93 -32.88 -32.51
C GLU A 23 2.23 -31.43 -32.12
N LYS A 24 2.65 -30.59 -33.07
CA LYS A 24 2.88 -29.15 -32.85
C LYS A 24 1.57 -28.41 -32.51
N GLU A 25 0.48 -28.73 -33.22
CA GLU A 25 -0.83 -28.16 -32.95
C GLU A 25 -1.34 -28.58 -31.55
N GLU A 26 -1.19 -29.86 -31.18
CA GLU A 26 -1.52 -30.33 -29.84
C GLU A 26 -0.68 -29.65 -28.75
N MET A 27 0.62 -29.45 -28.98
CA MET A 27 1.48 -28.73 -28.04
C MET A 27 0.98 -27.29 -27.84
N TYR A 28 0.67 -26.60 -28.95
CA TYR A 28 0.17 -25.24 -28.92
C TYR A 28 -1.18 -25.13 -28.20
N GLU A 29 -2.08 -26.10 -28.42
CA GLU A 29 -3.37 -26.13 -27.73
C GLU A 29 -3.21 -26.40 -26.23
N ARG A 30 -2.31 -27.31 -25.83
CA ARG A 30 -1.97 -27.52 -24.40
C ARG A 30 -1.39 -26.25 -23.77
N GLU A 31 -0.52 -25.54 -24.49
CA GLU A 31 0.08 -24.31 -24.00
C GLU A 31 -0.97 -23.19 -23.80
N LYS A 32 -1.91 -23.05 -24.75
CA LYS A 32 -3.08 -22.18 -24.60
C LYS A 32 -3.91 -22.57 -23.39
N GLN A 33 -4.20 -23.86 -23.22
CA GLN A 33 -4.99 -24.35 -22.10
C GLN A 33 -4.33 -24.06 -20.75
N LEU A 34 -3.01 -24.19 -20.65
CA LEU A 34 -2.26 -23.84 -19.43
C LEU A 34 -2.35 -22.34 -19.11
N LYS A 35 -2.27 -21.47 -20.14
CA LYS A 35 -2.42 -20.02 -19.96
C LYS A 35 -3.82 -19.64 -19.51
N ILE A 36 -4.85 -20.26 -20.08
CA ILE A 36 -6.24 -20.08 -19.65
C ILE A 36 -6.39 -20.51 -18.19
N ASN A 37 -5.93 -21.71 -17.83
CA ASN A 37 -6.03 -22.21 -16.46
C ASN A 37 -5.30 -21.31 -15.46
N ARG A 38 -4.12 -20.77 -15.83
CA ARG A 38 -3.38 -19.81 -15.01
C ARG A 38 -4.18 -18.53 -14.78
N LEU A 39 -4.77 -17.95 -15.84
CA LEU A 39 -5.59 -16.74 -15.72
C LEU A 39 -6.83 -16.99 -14.86
N VAL A 40 -7.50 -18.14 -15.02
CA VAL A 40 -8.65 -18.52 -14.19
C VAL A 40 -8.26 -18.57 -12.72
N GLN A 41 -7.09 -19.16 -12.40
CA GLN A 41 -6.61 -19.22 -11.03
C GLN A 41 -6.29 -17.82 -10.48
N GLU A 42 -5.63 -16.97 -11.26
CA GLU A 42 -5.31 -15.59 -10.87
C GLU A 42 -6.56 -14.74 -10.64
N VAL A 43 -7.57 -14.86 -11.51
CA VAL A 43 -8.88 -14.21 -11.32
C VAL A 43 -9.56 -14.73 -10.06
N SER A 44 -9.57 -16.05 -9.83
CA SER A 44 -10.18 -16.63 -8.63
C SER A 44 -9.50 -16.18 -7.34
N GLU A 45 -8.17 -16.04 -7.34
CA GLU A 45 -7.43 -15.51 -6.19
C GLU A 45 -7.77 -14.03 -5.95
N THR A 46 -7.88 -13.24 -7.02
CA THR A 46 -8.27 -11.83 -6.95
C THR A 46 -9.69 -11.67 -6.40
N GLU A 47 -10.66 -12.45 -6.91
CA GLU A 47 -12.03 -12.41 -6.41
C GLU A 47 -12.12 -12.79 -4.92
N ARG A 48 -11.30 -13.74 -4.47
CA ARG A 48 -11.22 -14.12 -3.06
C ARG A 48 -10.67 -12.98 -2.19
N GLU A 49 -9.65 -12.28 -2.66
CA GLU A 49 -9.07 -11.12 -1.96
C GLU A 49 -10.09 -9.98 -1.86
N ASP A 50 -10.79 -9.66 -2.96
CA ASP A 50 -11.84 -8.65 -2.98
C ASP A 50 -13.01 -8.99 -2.03
N LEU A 51 -13.37 -10.28 -1.95
CA LEU A 51 -14.39 -10.74 -1.01
C LEU A 51 -13.95 -10.55 0.45
N GLU A 52 -12.70 -10.90 0.76
CA GLU A 52 -12.12 -10.73 2.11
C GLU A 52 -12.01 -9.24 2.49
N GLU A 53 -11.65 -8.37 1.54
CA GLU A 53 -11.64 -6.93 1.75
C GLU A 53 -13.06 -6.39 1.99
N SER A 54 -14.03 -6.83 1.21
CA SER A 54 -15.44 -6.48 1.39
C SER A 54 -15.97 -6.92 2.76
N GLU A 55 -15.60 -8.11 3.26
CA GLU A 55 -15.95 -8.57 4.61
C GLU A 55 -15.34 -7.66 5.69
N LYS A 56 -14.09 -7.22 5.54
CA LYS A 56 -13.46 -6.26 6.46
C LYS A 56 -14.20 -4.92 6.45
N VAL A 57 -14.63 -4.45 5.28
CA VAL A 57 -15.44 -3.23 5.15
C VAL A 57 -16.79 -3.40 5.84
N GLN A 58 -17.50 -4.51 5.60
CA GLN A 58 -18.77 -4.81 6.27
C GLN A 58 -18.61 -4.84 7.79
N HIS A 59 -17.59 -5.55 8.28
CA HIS A 59 -17.27 -5.61 9.70
C HIS A 59 -17.01 -4.19 10.26
N TRP A 60 -16.27 -3.34 9.54
CA TRP A 60 -15.99 -1.99 9.98
C TRP A 60 -17.27 -1.14 10.06
N VAL A 61 -18.14 -1.24 9.05
CA VAL A 61 -19.46 -0.57 9.03
C VAL A 61 -20.32 -1.03 10.21
N GLU A 62 -20.39 -2.33 10.48
CA GLU A 62 -21.16 -2.88 11.60
C GLU A 62 -20.66 -2.36 12.94
N ARG A 63 -19.33 -2.36 13.14
CA ARG A 63 -18.70 -1.79 14.35
C ARG A 63 -19.01 -0.31 14.53
N LEU A 64 -18.96 0.47 13.45
CA LEU A 64 -19.30 1.89 13.48
C LEU A 64 -20.77 2.13 13.86
N CYS A 65 -21.69 1.34 13.29
CA CYS A 65 -23.11 1.37 13.63
C CYS A 65 -23.33 1.02 15.11
N GLN A 66 -22.65 0.00 15.61
CA GLN A 66 -22.77 -0.43 17.01
C GLN A 66 -22.29 0.64 17.99
N THR A 67 -21.11 1.23 17.75
CA THR A 67 -20.60 2.36 18.55
C THR A 67 -21.57 3.54 18.54
N ARG A 68 -22.18 3.84 17.39
CA ARG A 68 -23.15 4.95 17.30
C ARG A 68 -24.46 4.65 18.03
N LEU A 69 -24.94 3.41 18.00
CA LEU A 69 -26.12 2.98 18.76
C LEU A 69 -25.85 3.02 20.26
N GLU A 70 -24.69 2.56 20.73
CA GLU A 70 -24.29 2.65 22.14
C GLU A 70 -24.29 4.10 22.64
N GLN A 71 -23.70 5.03 21.88
CA GLN A 71 -23.74 6.46 22.22
C GLN A 71 -25.16 7.05 22.29
N ILE A 72 -26.10 6.55 21.50
CA ILE A 72 -27.51 6.97 21.56
C ILE A 72 -28.19 6.40 22.81
N THR A 73 -27.96 5.12 23.12
CA THR A 73 -28.56 4.45 24.29
C THR A 73 -28.06 5.00 25.63
N CYS A 74 -26.82 5.49 25.69
CA CYS A 74 -26.27 6.14 26.89
C CYS A 74 -26.91 7.50 27.23
N VAL A 75 -27.73 8.09 26.34
CA VAL A 75 -28.42 9.37 26.57
C VAL A 75 -29.87 9.17 27.08
N GLU A 76 -30.45 7.97 26.96
CA GLU A 76 -31.85 7.71 27.35
C GLU A 76 -32.01 7.14 28.78
N ASN A 77 -30.92 6.88 29.52
CA ASN A 77 -31.00 6.25 30.85
C ASN A 77 -30.84 7.21 32.06
N GLU A 78 -30.83 8.53 31.86
CA GLU A 78 -30.86 9.54 32.93
C GLU A 78 -32.21 10.30 33.02
N SER A 79 -33.33 9.64 32.78
CA SER A 79 -34.65 10.24 32.98
C SER A 79 -35.60 9.28 33.70
N SER A 80 -35.43 9.17 35.02
CA SER A 80 -36.48 8.69 35.94
C SER A 80 -36.12 9.02 37.39
N GLU A 81 -36.69 10.09 37.96
CA GLU A 81 -37.56 9.99 39.15
C GLU A 81 -38.18 11.36 39.51
N LEU A 82 -39.50 11.35 39.71
CA LEU A 82 -40.34 12.47 40.15
C LEU A 82 -40.74 12.25 41.63
N SER A 83 -40.54 13.23 42.53
CA SER A 83 -41.58 13.80 43.44
C SER A 83 -41.08 14.89 44.43
N PRO A 84 -41.92 15.85 44.89
CA PRO A 84 -41.56 17.09 45.63
C PRO A 84 -42.17 17.13 47.08
N PRO A 85 -42.33 18.24 47.85
CA PRO A 85 -41.84 19.64 47.76
C PRO A 85 -41.25 20.22 49.09
N GLN A 86 -40.57 21.39 49.06
CA GLN A 86 -40.70 22.44 50.11
C GLN A 86 -40.05 23.79 49.70
N SER A 87 -40.85 24.86 49.80
CA SER A 87 -40.54 26.28 49.52
C SER A 87 -40.22 27.03 50.85
N PRO A 88 -40.13 28.40 50.93
CA PRO A 88 -39.91 29.46 49.93
C PRO A 88 -38.85 30.52 50.38
N THR A 89 -38.41 31.47 49.52
CA THR A 89 -38.33 32.91 49.86
C THR A 89 -37.69 33.81 48.76
N SER A 90 -38.55 34.65 48.16
CA SER A 90 -38.38 36.06 47.75
C SER A 90 -37.27 36.53 46.78
N GLY A 91 -37.72 37.01 45.60
CA GLY A 91 -37.30 38.32 45.03
C GLY A 91 -36.50 38.31 43.72
N PRO A 92 -36.68 39.29 42.81
CA PRO A 92 -36.79 39.01 41.37
C PRO A 92 -35.69 39.66 40.49
N ALA A 93 -35.33 39.01 39.38
CA ALA A 93 -35.21 39.63 38.04
C ALA A 93 -34.78 38.60 37.00
N VAL A 94 -35.71 38.33 36.09
CA VAL A 94 -35.50 37.52 34.88
C VAL A 94 -34.75 38.35 33.85
N LYS A 95 -33.67 37.81 33.29
CA LYS A 95 -33.27 38.06 31.90
C LYS A 95 -32.93 36.73 31.24
N ARG A 96 -33.89 36.21 30.45
CA ARG A 96 -33.67 35.16 29.47
C ARG A 96 -33.18 35.80 28.17
N PHE A 97 -32.15 35.20 27.58
CA PHE A 97 -31.88 35.26 26.14
C PHE A 97 -31.92 33.82 25.58
N PRO A 98 -32.34 33.62 24.32
CA PRO A 98 -32.46 32.29 23.73
C PRO A 98 -31.10 31.79 23.23
N GLY A 99 -30.76 30.53 23.52
CA GLY A 99 -29.57 29.84 23.00
C GLY A 99 -28.54 29.50 24.09
N GLY A 100 -28.77 28.40 24.81
CA GLY A 100 -27.90 27.95 25.90
C GLY A 100 -26.70 27.13 25.39
N LEU A 101 -25.52 27.75 25.41
CA LEU A 101 -24.22 27.09 25.53
C LEU A 101 -23.43 27.91 26.56
N HIS A 102 -23.05 27.29 27.67
CA HIS A 102 -22.26 27.91 28.74
C HIS A 102 -21.05 27.03 29.02
N LEU A 103 -19.88 27.43 28.49
CA LEU A 103 -18.60 26.92 28.98
C LEU A 103 -18.28 27.66 30.27
N ALA A 104 -18.20 26.91 31.38
CA ALA A 104 -17.67 27.43 32.62
C ALA A 104 -16.16 27.63 32.47
N THR A 105 -15.72 28.88 32.56
CA THR A 105 -14.36 29.24 32.91
C THR A 105 -14.27 29.18 34.44
N THR A 106 -13.43 28.30 34.96
CA THR A 106 -12.89 28.47 36.31
C THR A 106 -11.40 28.16 36.26
N ASP A 107 -10.64 29.21 36.52
CA ASP A 107 -9.24 29.20 36.90
C ASP A 107 -8.96 28.14 37.97
N LEU A 108 -7.93 27.35 37.76
CA LEU A 108 -7.23 26.58 38.78
C LEU A 108 -5.75 26.64 38.41
N ASP A 109 -5.08 27.62 39.01
CA ASP A 109 -3.63 27.74 39.04
C ASP A 109 -2.99 26.53 39.76
N ASP A 110 -1.77 26.23 39.31
CA ASP A 110 -0.70 25.46 39.97
C ASP A 110 -0.85 23.94 40.17
N ILE A 111 -0.45 23.17 39.14
CA ILE A 111 0.24 21.89 39.34
C ILE A 111 1.48 21.84 38.43
N ASN A 112 2.64 21.85 39.08
CA ASN A 112 3.99 21.79 38.54
C ASN A 112 4.24 20.51 37.71
N LEU A 113 4.57 20.65 36.42
CA LEU A 113 4.78 19.55 35.46
C LEU A 113 6.28 19.20 35.31
N ASP A 114 6.91 18.69 36.38
CA ASP A 114 8.33 18.28 36.32
C ASP A 114 8.64 16.91 36.97
N GLU A 115 7.62 16.06 37.21
CA GLU A 115 7.85 14.78 37.91
C GLU A 115 7.03 13.60 37.36
N VAL A 116 7.27 13.22 36.09
CA VAL A 116 6.92 11.85 35.61
C VAL A 116 7.89 11.31 34.55
N MET A 117 9.19 11.59 34.70
CA MET A 117 10.25 10.93 33.92
C MET A 117 11.41 10.46 34.81
N ARG A 118 11.11 9.57 35.75
CA ARG A 118 12.08 8.70 36.45
C ARG A 118 11.30 7.42 36.79
N ASN A 119 11.29 6.37 35.97
CA ASN A 119 12.32 5.35 35.79
C ASN A 119 11.86 4.54 34.55
N THR A 120 12.68 4.37 33.52
CA THR A 120 13.50 3.16 33.35
C THR A 120 14.80 3.52 32.65
N SER A 121 15.88 3.63 33.41
CA SER A 121 17.24 3.63 32.88
C SER A 121 17.58 2.23 32.37
N HIS A 122 18.14 2.10 31.16
CA HIS A 122 19.48 1.53 30.93
C HIS A 122 19.86 1.50 29.44
N ALA A 123 21.03 2.07 29.15
CA ALA A 123 21.91 1.88 27.97
C ALA A 123 21.35 2.32 26.60
N SER A 124 22.00 3.14 25.77
CA SER A 124 23.39 3.61 25.67
C SER A 124 23.40 4.97 24.96
N ARG A 125 24.32 5.84 25.37
CA ARG A 125 24.64 7.09 24.68
C ARG A 125 25.27 6.75 23.32
N ILE A 126 24.66 7.17 22.23
CA ILE A 126 25.35 7.37 20.95
C ILE A 126 25.01 8.78 20.46
N SER A 127 26.07 9.48 20.10
CA SER A 127 26.16 10.88 19.74
C SER A 127 25.17 11.26 18.64
N ARG A 128 24.25 12.18 18.96
CA ARG A 128 23.40 12.85 17.98
C ARG A 128 24.26 13.77 17.11
N SER A 129 24.58 13.35 15.89
CA SER A 129 24.84 14.27 14.79
C SER A 129 23.55 14.43 13.98
N SER A 130 22.60 15.18 14.53
CA SER A 130 21.43 15.64 13.79
C SER A 130 21.88 16.67 12.76
N SER A 131 21.75 16.33 11.48
CA SER A 131 21.70 17.33 10.41
C SER A 131 20.46 18.24 10.63
N PRO A 132 20.50 19.54 10.24
CA PRO A 132 19.51 20.53 10.71
C PRO A 132 18.16 20.48 9.98
N LEU A 133 17.86 19.42 9.23
CA LEU A 133 16.67 19.30 8.39
C LEU A 133 16.02 17.93 8.65
N GLY A 134 15.18 17.87 9.68
CA GLY A 134 14.59 16.64 10.22
C GLY A 134 13.51 16.00 9.35
N PHE A 135 13.92 15.39 8.24
CA PHE A 135 13.09 14.41 7.52
C PHE A 135 13.80 13.06 7.57
N GLN A 136 13.24 12.12 8.33
CA GLN A 136 13.65 10.72 8.28
C GLN A 136 13.10 10.14 6.97
N LYS A 137 13.94 10.21 5.94
CA LYS A 137 13.62 9.95 4.53
C LYS A 137 13.41 8.46 4.21
N TYR A 138 13.81 7.59 5.13
CA TYR A 138 13.78 6.12 5.03
C TYR A 138 13.54 5.52 6.42
N GLU A 139 12.92 4.34 6.48
CA GLU A 139 12.85 3.58 7.73
C GLU A 139 14.21 2.89 7.97
N GLU A 140 15.00 3.38 8.93
CA GLU A 140 16.39 2.91 9.18
C GLU A 140 16.47 1.45 9.67
N GLU A 141 15.34 0.87 10.11
CA GLU A 141 15.27 -0.51 10.63
C GLU A 141 14.78 -1.53 9.59
N PHE A 142 14.48 -1.12 8.35
CA PHE A 142 14.07 -2.05 7.31
C PHE A 142 15.22 -2.96 6.89
N ASP A 143 15.05 -4.28 7.10
CA ASP A 143 15.95 -5.30 6.57
C ASP A 143 15.43 -5.82 5.21
N PRO A 144 16.09 -5.51 4.08
CA PRO A 144 15.69 -6.02 2.77
C PRO A 144 15.66 -7.55 2.67
N HIS A 145 16.52 -8.24 3.42
CA HIS A 145 16.58 -9.71 3.42
C HIS A 145 15.37 -10.36 4.10
N SER A 146 14.57 -9.59 4.85
CA SER A 146 13.30 -10.06 5.42
C SER A 146 12.20 -10.23 4.38
N MET A 147 12.28 -9.50 3.25
CA MET A 147 11.24 -9.48 2.20
C MET A 147 11.73 -10.08 0.88
N PHE A 148 13.03 -10.04 0.59
CA PHE A 148 13.61 -10.46 -0.68
C PHE A 148 14.77 -11.43 -0.50
N THR A 149 14.98 -12.31 -1.49
CA THR A 149 16.17 -13.17 -1.52
C THR A 149 17.42 -12.36 -1.87
N SER A 150 18.60 -12.86 -1.49
CA SER A 150 19.88 -12.25 -1.86
C SER A 150 20.06 -12.13 -3.37
N GLU A 151 19.48 -13.03 -4.16
CA GLU A 151 19.49 -12.98 -5.63
C GLU A 151 18.58 -11.87 -6.17
N GLN A 152 17.42 -11.66 -5.56
CA GLN A 152 16.51 -10.59 -5.95
C GLN A 152 17.10 -9.21 -5.66
N ILE A 153 17.79 -9.03 -4.54
CA ILE A 153 18.41 -7.72 -4.23
C ILE A 153 19.78 -7.58 -4.87
N ASN A 154 20.55 -8.65 -5.07
CA ASN A 154 21.86 -8.68 -5.73
C ASN A 154 22.83 -7.55 -5.31
N GLY A 155 22.88 -7.24 -4.01
CA GLY A 155 23.70 -6.15 -3.47
C GLY A 155 23.24 -4.73 -3.82
N ARG A 156 22.03 -4.57 -4.37
CA ARG A 156 21.40 -3.27 -4.59
C ARG A 156 21.02 -2.62 -3.27
N ASP A 157 21.04 -1.30 -3.24
CA ASP A 157 20.59 -0.49 -2.11
C ASP A 157 19.05 -0.47 -2.11
N VAL A 158 18.45 -1.29 -1.25
CA VAL A 158 16.99 -1.45 -1.15
C VAL A 158 16.50 -0.72 0.09
N ARG A 159 15.49 0.13 -0.07
CA ARG A 159 15.00 1.01 0.99
C ARG A 159 13.48 1.00 1.07
N LEU A 160 12.95 1.06 2.29
CA LEU A 160 11.54 1.26 2.56
C LEU A 160 11.25 2.76 2.77
N LEU A 161 10.29 3.27 2.00
CA LEU A 161 9.78 4.64 2.05
C LEU A 161 8.38 4.63 2.63
N ARG A 162 8.13 5.44 3.66
CA ARG A 162 6.80 5.68 4.21
C ARG A 162 6.34 7.07 3.77
N ILE A 163 5.53 7.12 2.72
CA ILE A 163 5.08 8.37 2.08
C ILE A 163 3.71 8.77 2.66
N LYS A 164 3.60 10.01 3.13
CA LYS A 164 2.34 10.54 3.67
C LYS A 164 1.34 10.80 2.54
N LYS A 165 0.09 10.37 2.72
CA LYS A 165 -1.02 10.62 1.79
C LYS A 165 -1.48 12.08 1.87
N VAL A 166 -0.80 12.96 1.15
CA VAL A 166 -1.11 14.41 1.07
C VAL A 166 -1.26 14.82 -0.39
N GLY A 167 -2.50 15.02 -0.84
CA GLY A 167 -2.81 15.32 -2.24
C GLY A 167 -2.72 14.09 -3.13
N GLN A 168 -2.19 14.26 -4.35
CA GLN A 168 -1.96 13.16 -5.29
C GLN A 168 -0.54 12.60 -5.13
N LEU A 169 -0.36 11.30 -5.40
CA LEU A 169 0.96 10.68 -5.33
C LEU A 169 1.92 11.26 -6.38
N ASP A 170 1.41 11.47 -7.60
CA ASP A 170 2.09 12.05 -8.75
C ASP A 170 3.47 11.43 -9.05
N ILE A 171 3.42 10.12 -9.30
CA ILE A 171 4.54 9.32 -9.78
C ILE A 171 4.15 8.56 -11.05
N ALA A 172 5.07 8.48 -11.99
CA ALA A 172 4.91 7.69 -13.21
C ALA A 172 5.81 6.45 -13.16
N LEU A 173 5.25 5.32 -13.58
CA LEU A 173 5.97 4.06 -13.74
C LEU A 173 6.10 3.70 -15.21
N GLU A 174 7.21 3.07 -15.56
CA GLU A 174 7.45 2.40 -16.84
C GLU A 174 8.05 1.01 -16.64
N GLY A 175 8.20 0.26 -17.73
CA GLY A 175 8.81 -1.06 -17.71
C GLY A 175 7.81 -2.15 -17.36
N GLY A 176 8.10 -2.95 -16.33
CA GLY A 176 7.39 -4.17 -15.97
C GLY A 176 8.05 -5.43 -16.52
N ALA A 177 7.70 -6.58 -15.95
CA ALA A 177 8.23 -7.89 -16.35
C ALA A 177 7.88 -8.27 -17.81
N ASP A 178 6.86 -7.63 -18.38
CA ASP A 178 6.40 -7.77 -19.77
C ASP A 178 7.10 -6.81 -20.75
N SER A 179 8.03 -5.98 -20.26
CA SER A 179 8.78 -5.02 -21.06
C SER A 179 10.25 -5.43 -21.24
N PRO A 180 10.98 -4.84 -22.21
CA PRO A 180 12.43 -5.04 -22.34
C PRO A 180 13.25 -4.64 -21.10
N LEU A 181 12.70 -3.80 -20.22
CA LEU A 181 13.36 -3.45 -18.96
C LEU A 181 13.30 -4.60 -17.96
N GLY A 182 12.24 -5.44 -18.00
CA GLY A 182 12.05 -6.58 -17.11
C GLY A 182 11.78 -6.22 -15.65
N LYS A 183 11.56 -4.94 -15.33
CA LYS A 183 11.36 -4.41 -13.98
C LYS A 183 10.54 -3.13 -13.99
N LEU A 184 9.87 -2.82 -12.90
CA LEU A 184 9.11 -1.58 -12.73
C LEU A 184 10.04 -0.44 -12.32
N VAL A 185 10.11 0.61 -13.13
CA VAL A 185 11.01 1.75 -12.91
C VAL A 185 10.19 3.03 -12.79
N VAL A 186 10.60 3.91 -11.88
CA VAL A 186 10.06 5.27 -11.77
C VAL A 186 10.56 6.09 -12.95
N SER A 187 9.67 6.46 -13.86
CA SER A 187 10.04 7.29 -15.01
C SER A 187 9.99 8.78 -14.70
N SER A 188 9.10 9.20 -13.80
CA SER A 188 8.95 10.61 -13.41
C SER A 188 8.33 10.74 -12.02
N VAL A 189 8.73 11.81 -11.31
CA VAL A 189 8.13 12.28 -10.07
C VAL A 189 7.73 13.74 -10.33
N TYR A 190 6.45 14.08 -10.21
CA TYR A 190 5.99 15.43 -10.57
C TYR A 190 6.01 16.38 -9.37
N GLU A 191 6.45 17.60 -9.62
CA GLU A 191 6.58 18.67 -8.63
C GLU A 191 5.25 18.94 -7.91
N GLY A 192 5.31 19.07 -6.58
CA GLY A 192 4.14 19.33 -5.74
C GLY A 192 3.33 18.08 -5.36
N GLY A 193 3.64 16.94 -5.97
CA GLY A 193 3.14 15.62 -5.59
C GLY A 193 3.58 15.17 -4.21
N ALA A 194 2.91 14.16 -3.66
CA ALA A 194 3.33 13.58 -2.38
C ALA A 194 4.67 12.85 -2.47
N ALA A 195 4.97 12.19 -3.60
CA ALA A 195 6.26 11.56 -3.85
C ALA A 195 7.41 12.59 -3.88
N ASP A 196 7.19 13.72 -4.55
CA ASP A 196 8.13 14.85 -4.60
C ASP A 196 8.38 15.44 -3.20
N LYS A 197 7.31 15.73 -2.46
CA LYS A 197 7.41 16.25 -1.08
C LYS A 197 8.13 15.31 -0.12
N HIS A 198 8.00 13.99 -0.32
CA HIS A 198 8.75 13.01 0.46
C HIS A 198 10.24 13.02 0.08
N GLY A 199 10.57 13.22 -1.19
CA GLY A 199 11.92 13.33 -1.73
C GLY A 199 12.73 12.03 -1.71
N GLY A 200 12.20 10.94 -1.12
CA GLY A 200 12.81 9.62 -0.97
C GLY A 200 13.02 8.82 -2.26
N ILE A 201 12.28 9.18 -3.31
CA ILE A 201 12.16 8.44 -4.57
C ILE A 201 12.51 9.36 -5.74
N VAL A 202 13.29 8.85 -6.70
CA VAL A 202 13.71 9.62 -7.87
C VAL A 202 13.52 8.85 -9.17
N PRO A 203 13.46 9.54 -10.33
CA PRO A 203 13.43 8.85 -11.62
C PRO A 203 14.65 7.95 -11.83
N GLY A 204 14.39 6.70 -12.19
CA GLY A 204 15.37 5.62 -12.33
C GLY A 204 15.30 4.56 -11.23
N ASP A 205 14.72 4.88 -10.08
CA ASP A 205 14.56 3.91 -8.98
C ASP A 205 13.60 2.79 -9.38
N GLU A 206 13.87 1.58 -8.89
CA GLU A 206 13.05 0.41 -9.17
C GLU A 206 11.99 0.23 -8.08
N LEU A 207 10.73 0.06 -8.46
CA LEU A 207 9.66 -0.27 -7.54
C LEU A 207 9.64 -1.78 -7.26
N MET A 208 10.01 -2.17 -6.05
CA MET A 208 10.08 -3.58 -5.65
C MET A 208 8.86 -4.07 -4.87
N ALA A 209 8.23 -3.22 -4.06
CA ALA A 209 7.01 -3.56 -3.34
C ALA A 209 6.15 -2.35 -2.99
N VAL A 210 4.85 -2.57 -2.79
CA VAL A 210 3.88 -1.57 -2.32
C VAL A 210 3.02 -2.17 -1.21
N ASN A 211 2.98 -1.55 -0.04
CA ASN A 211 2.28 -2.02 1.17
C ASN A 211 2.51 -3.52 1.46
N GLY A 212 3.76 -3.96 1.33
CA GLY A 212 4.16 -5.36 1.55
C GLY A 212 3.90 -6.32 0.38
N LYS A 213 3.21 -5.89 -0.69
CA LYS A 213 3.06 -6.70 -1.90
C LYS A 213 4.29 -6.57 -2.78
N ILE A 214 5.01 -7.67 -2.98
CA ILE A 214 6.19 -7.77 -3.87
C ILE A 214 5.75 -7.64 -5.33
N LEU A 215 6.50 -6.86 -6.11
CA LEU A 215 6.22 -6.51 -7.51
C LEU A 215 7.41 -6.74 -8.45
N THR A 216 8.43 -7.50 -8.05
CA THR A 216 9.65 -7.73 -8.86
C THR A 216 9.36 -8.33 -10.23
N ASP A 217 8.37 -9.21 -10.31
CA ASP A 217 7.96 -9.91 -11.54
C ASP A 217 6.59 -9.44 -12.06
N ALA A 218 6.16 -8.26 -11.62
CA ALA A 218 4.87 -7.71 -11.98
C ALA A 218 4.91 -7.01 -13.36
N PRO A 219 3.88 -7.17 -14.21
CA PRO A 219 3.73 -6.33 -15.38
C PRO A 219 3.39 -4.89 -15.01
N LEU A 220 3.60 -3.95 -15.94
CA LEU A 220 3.41 -2.51 -15.70
C LEU A 220 2.04 -2.18 -15.08
N VAL A 221 0.99 -2.74 -15.67
CA VAL A 221 -0.40 -2.51 -15.25
C VAL A 221 -0.63 -2.98 -13.82
N GLN A 222 -0.01 -4.10 -13.40
CA GLN A 222 -0.14 -4.58 -12.02
C GLN A 222 0.57 -3.65 -11.03
N GLY A 223 1.74 -3.10 -11.40
CA GLY A 223 2.46 -2.10 -10.62
C GLY A 223 1.65 -0.82 -10.43
N GLN A 224 1.13 -0.26 -11.54
CA GLN A 224 0.29 0.94 -11.53
C GLN A 224 -0.99 0.74 -10.69
N ASN A 225 -1.68 -0.38 -10.87
CA ASN A 225 -2.87 -0.71 -10.10
C ASN A 225 -2.57 -0.88 -8.61
N SER A 226 -1.41 -1.44 -8.26
CA SER A 226 -1.00 -1.63 -6.86
C SER A 226 -0.72 -0.29 -6.18
N LEU A 227 -0.02 0.64 -6.84
CA LEU A 227 0.13 2.01 -6.35
C LEU A 227 -1.22 2.73 -6.21
N ALA A 228 -2.08 2.65 -7.22
CA ALA A 228 -3.38 3.31 -7.20
C ALA A 228 -4.27 2.80 -6.06
N ARG A 229 -4.38 1.47 -5.88
CA ARG A 229 -5.12 0.89 -4.76
C ARG A 229 -4.51 1.26 -3.42
N ALA A 230 -3.20 1.17 -3.27
CA ALA A 230 -2.51 1.51 -2.03
C ALA A 230 -2.61 3.00 -1.68
N TRP A 231 -2.68 3.89 -2.68
CA TRP A 231 -2.91 5.31 -2.46
C TRP A 231 -4.35 5.60 -2.01
N ASN A 232 -5.32 4.95 -2.66
CA ASN A 232 -6.75 5.14 -2.39
C ASN A 232 -7.29 4.29 -1.22
N SER A 233 -6.48 3.38 -0.67
CA SER A 233 -6.85 2.61 0.52
C SER A 233 -6.90 3.51 1.77
N GLY A 234 -7.50 3.01 2.85
CA GLY A 234 -7.50 3.71 4.13
C GLY A 234 -6.09 3.95 4.72
N GLY A 235 -6.02 4.82 5.74
CA GLY A 235 -4.77 5.18 6.42
C GLY A 235 -4.11 6.45 5.89
N ASP A 236 -3.11 6.94 6.62
CA ASP A 236 -2.44 8.23 6.33
C ASP A 236 -1.14 8.07 5.52
N TRP A 237 -0.72 6.84 5.25
CA TRP A 237 0.59 6.51 4.68
C TRP A 237 0.52 5.41 3.64
N ILE A 238 1.47 5.40 2.71
CA ILE A 238 1.77 4.30 1.81
C ILE A 238 3.23 3.89 2.03
N ASP A 239 3.46 2.59 2.15
CA ASP A 239 4.78 2.01 2.33
C ASP A 239 5.25 1.46 0.97
N VAL A 240 6.40 1.94 0.49
CA VAL A 240 6.93 1.59 -0.83
C VAL A 240 8.38 1.14 -0.68
N VAL A 241 8.71 -0.03 -1.19
CA VAL A 241 10.10 -0.52 -1.22
C VAL A 241 10.70 -0.26 -2.60
N ILE A 242 11.85 0.41 -2.61
CA ILE A 242 12.58 0.73 -3.85
C ILE A 242 13.99 0.14 -3.84
N ALA A 243 14.51 -0.16 -5.03
CA ALA A 243 15.94 -0.30 -5.25
C ALA A 243 16.47 1.02 -5.82
N VAL A 244 17.41 1.65 -5.13
CA VAL A 244 17.98 2.94 -5.52
C VAL A 244 18.79 2.78 -6.80
N SER A 245 18.51 3.64 -7.77
CA SER A 245 19.26 3.69 -9.01
C SER A 245 20.72 4.05 -8.76
N PRO A 246 21.69 3.37 -9.42
CA PRO A 246 23.09 3.77 -9.34
C PRO A 246 23.26 5.23 -9.82
N PRO A 247 24.20 5.98 -9.25
CA PRO A 247 24.49 7.33 -9.72
C PRO A 247 24.83 7.30 -11.21
N LYS A 248 24.14 8.13 -12.01
CA LYS A 248 24.42 8.28 -13.43
C LYS A 248 25.83 8.85 -13.59
N GLN A 249 26.76 8.03 -14.07
CA GLN A 249 28.05 8.54 -14.55
C GLN A 249 27.78 9.14 -15.94
N TYR A 250 27.66 10.46 -15.99
CA TYR A 250 27.72 11.15 -17.26
C TYR A 250 29.20 11.15 -17.66
N GLU A 251 29.58 10.30 -18.62
CA GLU A 251 30.76 10.59 -19.43
C GLU A 251 30.41 11.85 -20.22
N ASP A 252 30.86 13.01 -19.72
CA ASP A 252 30.85 14.23 -20.51
C ASP A 252 31.71 13.95 -21.75
N GLU A 253 31.09 13.65 -22.88
CA GLU A 253 31.73 13.72 -24.18
C GLU A 253 32.11 15.20 -24.41
N VAL A 254 33.37 15.51 -24.12
CA VAL A 254 34.03 16.81 -24.35
C VAL A 254 34.32 17.08 -25.82
#